data_AF-A0A8H2WSX1-F1
#
_entry.id   AF-A0A8H2WSX1-F1
#
_cell.length_a   1.000
_cell.length_b   1.000
_cell.length_c   1.000
_cell.angle_alpha   90.00
_cell.angle_beta   90.00
_cell.angle_gamma   90.00
#
_symmetry.space_group_name_H-M   'P 1'
#
loop_
_entity.id
_entity.type
_entity.pdbx_description
1 polymer ?
#
loop_
_entity_poly.entity_id
_entity_poly.type
_entity_poly.pdbx_seq_one_letter_code
_entity_poly.pdbx_strand_id
1 'polypeptide(L)'
;MELGALVAFITDRAAGNALPSTINPQQQIPADVMLDFDTRSDFAQLEVDDLVQDTWMRNPIVIFSKIHSPQGRDLKKIFASYKLNPAPVIFEIDQREDAVVLEPVLYRLIEETSLPIVLLGGRSIGSPADIAKLHESGDLERAMKSAGVTIVPPKKKMAIPAPKLK
;
A
#
# COMPACT_ATOMS: atom_id res chain seq x y z
N MET A 1 13.96 5.14 -1.97
CA MET A 1 14.65 4.01 -2.59
C MET A 1 14.25 2.69 -1.93
N GLU A 2 14.80 2.34 -0.76
CA GLU A 2 14.63 1.01 -0.15
C GLU A 2 13.15 0.61 0.09
N LEU A 3 12.34 1.48 0.70
CA LEU A 3 10.92 1.19 0.91
C LEU A 3 10.16 0.93 -0.40
N GLY A 4 10.47 1.70 -1.45
CA GLY A 4 9.85 1.52 -2.76
C GLY A 4 10.21 0.17 -3.38
N ALA A 5 11.48 -0.21 -3.33
CA ALA A 5 11.95 -1.51 -3.82
C ALA A 5 11.37 -2.66 -3.00
N LEU A 6 11.27 -2.51 -1.67
CA LEU A 6 10.60 -3.50 -0.81
C LEU A 6 9.13 -3.67 -1.20
N VAL A 7 8.41 -2.57 -1.39
CA VAL A 7 7.00 -2.62 -1.80
C VAL A 7 6.86 -3.20 -3.21
N ALA A 8 7.75 -2.86 -4.14
CA ALA A 8 7.78 -3.46 -5.48
C ALA A 8 7.93 -4.98 -5.38
N PHE A 9 8.92 -5.44 -4.60
CA PHE A 9 9.19 -6.85 -4.34
C PHE A 9 7.97 -7.59 -3.77
N ILE A 10 7.35 -7.10 -2.69
CA ILE A 10 6.23 -7.81 -2.06
C ILE A 10 4.89 -7.65 -2.80
N THR A 11 4.74 -6.64 -3.67
CA THR A 11 3.52 -6.43 -4.48
C THR A 11 3.54 -7.19 -5.80
N ASP A 12 4.69 -7.69 -6.23
CA ASP A 12 4.79 -8.59 -7.38
C ASP A 12 4.10 -9.93 -7.07
N ARG A 13 2.86 -10.04 -7.58
CA ARG A 13 1.98 -11.19 -7.34
C ARG A 13 2.41 -12.43 -8.11
N ALA A 14 3.27 -12.31 -9.12
CA ALA A 14 3.71 -13.45 -9.91
C ALA A 14 4.70 -14.35 -9.15
N ALA A 15 5.39 -13.80 -8.15
CA ALA A 15 6.57 -14.43 -7.56
C ALA A 15 6.36 -14.96 -6.12
N GLY A 16 5.25 -14.63 -5.45
CA GLY A 16 5.02 -15.09 -4.06
C GLY A 16 6.13 -14.65 -3.10
N ASN A 17 6.69 -13.47 -3.35
CA ASN A 17 7.93 -12.99 -2.74
C ASN A 17 7.88 -12.91 -1.21
N ALA A 18 8.92 -13.43 -0.57
CA ALA A 18 9.14 -13.40 0.87
C ALA A 18 10.62 -13.09 1.16
N LEU A 19 10.88 -12.22 2.14
CA LEU A 19 12.24 -11.91 2.57
C LEU A 19 12.88 -13.13 3.24
N PRO A 20 14.15 -13.45 2.92
CA PRO A 20 14.88 -14.50 3.61
C PRO A 20 15.01 -14.22 5.11
N SER A 21 14.95 -15.26 5.94
CA SER A 21 15.12 -15.16 7.40
C SER A 21 16.52 -14.69 7.82
N THR A 22 17.50 -14.71 6.91
CA THR A 22 18.87 -14.24 7.11
C THR A 22 19.01 -12.72 7.08
N ILE A 23 17.98 -11.99 6.64
CA ILE A 23 18.01 -10.54 6.59
C ILE A 23 18.00 -9.96 7.99
N ASN A 24 18.94 -9.06 8.27
CA ASN A 24 18.96 -8.27 9.50
C ASN A 24 18.04 -7.04 9.35
N PRO A 25 16.93 -6.95 10.10
CA PRO A 25 15.99 -5.84 9.96
C PRO A 25 16.56 -4.46 10.31
N GLN A 26 17.67 -4.40 11.05
CA GLN A 26 18.32 -3.16 11.45
C GLN A 26 19.30 -2.61 10.41
N GLN A 27 19.51 -3.33 9.31
CA GLN A 27 20.41 -2.94 8.23
C GLN A 27 19.62 -2.75 6.93
N GLN A 28 20.21 -2.01 6.00
CA GLN A 28 19.68 -1.88 4.65
C GLN A 28 19.61 -3.25 3.99
N ILE A 29 18.47 -3.57 3.36
CA ILE A 29 18.30 -4.82 2.64
C ILE A 29 19.15 -4.77 1.35
N PRO A 30 19.94 -5.81 1.07
CA PRO A 30 20.70 -5.92 -0.17
C PRO A 30 19.78 -5.83 -1.40
N ALA A 31 20.20 -5.06 -2.41
CA ALA A 31 19.37 -4.79 -3.58
C ALA A 31 19.09 -6.05 -4.42
N ASP A 32 20.03 -7.00 -4.46
CA ASP A 32 19.93 -8.31 -5.12
C ASP A 32 18.90 -9.26 -4.46
N VAL A 33 18.44 -8.96 -3.25
CA VAL A 33 17.33 -9.68 -2.61
C VAL A 33 15.97 -9.22 -3.12
N MET A 34 15.86 -7.93 -3.51
CA MET A 34 14.61 -7.30 -3.91
C MET A 34 14.45 -7.20 -5.42
N LEU A 35 15.55 -7.10 -6.15
CA LEU A 35 15.60 -6.78 -7.57
C LEU A 35 16.14 -7.97 -8.35
N ASP A 36 15.50 -8.25 -9.48
CA ASP A 36 15.81 -9.36 -10.38
C ASP A 36 16.81 -8.98 -11.50
N PHE A 37 17.06 -7.68 -11.69
CA PHE A 37 18.02 -7.15 -12.67
C PHE A 37 19.41 -6.88 -12.08
N ASP A 38 20.40 -6.72 -12.97
CA ASP A 38 21.79 -6.47 -12.56
C ASP A 38 21.95 -5.07 -11.95
N THR A 39 22.03 -5.04 -10.62
CA THR A 39 22.20 -3.81 -9.82
C THR A 39 23.61 -3.19 -9.92
N ARG A 40 24.52 -3.78 -10.70
CA ARG A 40 25.90 -3.29 -10.89
C ARG A 40 26.11 -2.53 -12.20
N SER A 41 25.06 -2.37 -13.01
CA SER A 41 25.13 -1.60 -14.25
C SER A 41 25.20 -0.09 -13.98
N ASP A 42 25.73 0.68 -14.93
CA ASP A 42 25.76 2.15 -14.86
C ASP A 42 24.35 2.78 -14.83
N PHE A 43 23.32 2.01 -15.23
CA PHE A 43 21.91 2.42 -15.29
C PHE A 43 21.06 1.88 -14.13
N ALA A 44 21.64 1.08 -13.23
CA ALA A 44 20.89 0.38 -12.18
C ALA A 44 20.05 1.34 -11.31
N GLN A 45 20.60 2.51 -10.99
CA GLN A 45 19.89 3.50 -10.19
C GLN A 45 18.64 4.04 -10.89
N LEU A 46 18.71 4.29 -12.21
CA LEU A 46 17.56 4.74 -13.00
C LEU A 46 16.50 3.65 -13.11
N GLU A 47 16.91 2.40 -13.30
CA GLU A 47 15.99 1.26 -13.33
C GLU A 47 15.27 1.07 -11.98
N VAL A 48 15.97 1.25 -10.86
CA VAL A 48 15.34 1.22 -9.54
C VAL A 48 14.35 2.37 -9.38
N ASP A 49 14.71 3.58 -9.79
CA ASP A 49 13.84 4.75 -9.69
C ASP A 49 12.56 4.55 -10.51
N ASP A 50 12.68 4.07 -11.75
CA ASP A 50 11.55 3.76 -12.62
C ASP A 50 10.65 2.67 -12.02
N LEU A 51 11.23 1.58 -11.53
CA LEU A 51 10.48 0.52 -10.84
C LEU A 51 9.71 1.05 -9.63
N VAL A 52 10.34 1.91 -8.82
CA VAL A 52 9.73 2.51 -7.63
C VAL A 52 8.58 3.44 -8.01
N GLN A 53 8.77 4.31 -9.00
CA GLN A 53 7.72 5.19 -9.50
C GLN A 53 6.52 4.40 -10.01
N ASP A 54 6.77 3.41 -10.86
CA ASP A 54 5.77 2.52 -11.43
C ASP A 54 5.01 1.73 -10.36
N THR A 55 5.72 1.26 -9.33
CA THR A 55 5.11 0.61 -8.16
C THR A 55 4.11 1.52 -7.45
N TRP A 56 4.46 2.79 -7.19
CA TRP A 56 3.56 3.73 -6.52
C TRP A 56 2.41 4.23 -7.42
N MET A 57 2.62 4.29 -8.74
CA MET A 57 1.54 4.59 -9.68
C MET A 57 0.49 3.47 -9.73
N ARG A 58 0.94 2.21 -9.70
CA ARG A 58 0.04 1.04 -9.69
C ARG A 58 -0.60 0.79 -8.34
N ASN A 59 0.14 1.03 -7.26
CA ASN A 59 -0.26 0.75 -5.88
C ASN A 59 -0.18 2.03 -5.04
N PRO A 60 -0.99 3.06 -5.35
CA PRO A 60 -0.92 4.35 -4.66
C PRO A 60 -1.31 4.24 -3.20
N ILE A 61 -2.12 3.24 -2.81
CA ILE A 61 -2.50 2.97 -1.43
C ILE A 61 -2.04 1.56 -1.06
N VAL A 62 -1.14 1.46 -0.08
CA VAL A 62 -0.68 0.19 0.50
C VAL A 62 -0.95 0.19 1.99
N ILE A 63 -1.60 -0.86 2.49
CA ILE A 63 -1.97 -1.02 3.89
C ILE A 63 -1.30 -2.27 4.44
N PHE A 64 -0.47 -2.11 5.46
CA PHE A 64 0.08 -3.20 6.25
C PHE A 64 -0.77 -3.35 7.51
N SER A 65 -1.27 -4.55 7.78
CA SER A 65 -2.21 -4.83 8.88
C SER A 65 -1.95 -6.23 9.48
N LYS A 66 -2.64 -6.53 10.58
CA LYS A 66 -2.82 -7.89 11.10
C LYS A 66 -4.28 -8.32 10.96
N ILE A 67 -4.53 -9.59 10.68
CA ILE A 67 -5.87 -10.07 10.29
C ILE A 67 -6.92 -9.82 11.38
N HIS A 68 -6.55 -10.04 12.65
CA HIS A 68 -7.44 -9.91 13.81
C HIS A 68 -7.33 -8.57 14.55
N SER A 69 -6.63 -7.56 13.99
CA SER A 69 -6.49 -6.24 14.61
C SER A 69 -7.78 -5.42 14.55
N PRO A 70 -8.34 -4.93 15.69
CA PRO A 70 -9.49 -4.03 15.69
C PRO A 70 -9.22 -2.73 14.90
N GLN A 71 -8.08 -2.08 15.16
CA GLN A 71 -7.69 -0.86 14.45
C GLN A 71 -7.52 -1.11 12.95
N GLY A 72 -6.94 -2.26 12.58
CA GLY A 72 -6.83 -2.69 11.18
C GLY A 72 -8.20 -2.86 10.51
N ARG A 73 -9.18 -3.44 11.20
CA ARG A 73 -10.55 -3.58 10.68
C ARG A 73 -11.21 -2.23 10.44
N ASP A 74 -11.09 -1.30 11.37
CA ASP A 74 -11.74 0.01 11.25
C ASP A 74 -11.08 0.86 10.15
N LEU A 75 -9.76 0.83 10.06
CA LEU A 75 -9.00 1.44 8.96
C LEU A 75 -9.44 0.86 7.60
N LYS A 76 -9.51 -0.46 7.47
CA LYS A 76 -9.96 -1.12 6.24
C LYS A 76 -11.39 -0.72 5.86
N LYS A 77 -12.29 -0.53 6.83
CA LYS A 77 -13.65 -0.03 6.57
C LYS A 77 -13.67 1.40 6.04
N ILE A 78 -12.83 2.29 6.57
CA ILE A 78 -12.69 3.66 6.07
C ILE A 78 -12.36 3.63 4.57
N PHE A 79 -11.29 2.92 4.17
CA PHE A 79 -10.92 2.83 2.75
C PHE A 79 -11.98 2.13 1.89
N ALA A 80 -12.64 1.09 2.42
CA ALA A 80 -13.72 0.38 1.72
C ALA A 80 -15.00 1.21 1.54
N SER A 81 -15.19 2.26 2.35
CA SER A 81 -16.29 3.22 2.16
C SER A 81 -16.15 4.01 0.86
N TYR A 82 -14.93 4.16 0.36
CA TYR A 82 -14.63 4.77 -0.92
C TYR A 82 -14.65 3.75 -2.05
N LYS A 83 -15.01 4.20 -3.25
CA LYS A 83 -14.92 3.41 -4.49
C LYS A 83 -13.64 3.79 -5.22
N LEU A 84 -12.53 3.22 -4.76
CA LEU A 84 -11.19 3.58 -5.19
C LEU A 84 -10.77 2.79 -6.43
N ASN A 85 -10.16 3.48 -7.40
CA ASN A 85 -9.47 2.87 -8.52
C ASN A 85 -8.10 3.55 -8.72
N PRO A 86 -6.98 2.81 -8.60
CA PRO A 86 -6.89 1.40 -8.21
C PRO A 86 -7.34 1.15 -6.76
N ALA A 87 -7.70 -0.09 -6.44
CA ALA A 87 -8.08 -0.48 -5.08
C ALA A 87 -6.83 -0.56 -4.17
N PRO A 88 -6.97 -0.31 -2.85
CA PRO A 88 -5.86 -0.46 -1.92
C PRO A 88 -5.27 -1.87 -1.94
N VAL A 89 -3.95 -1.98 -1.91
CA VAL A 89 -3.26 -3.25 -1.67
C VAL A 89 -3.13 -3.45 -0.17
N ILE A 90 -3.56 -4.62 0.31
CA ILE A 90 -3.55 -4.93 1.74
C ILE A 90 -2.67 -6.16 1.97
N PHE A 91 -1.70 -6.01 2.87
CA PHE A 91 -0.86 -7.09 3.36
C PHE A 91 -1.21 -7.39 4.82
N GLU A 92 -1.77 -8.58 5.06
CA GLU A 92 -1.90 -9.13 6.41
C GLU A 92 -0.55 -9.73 6.81
N ILE A 93 0.26 -8.93 7.49
CA ILE A 93 1.66 -9.25 7.80
C ILE A 93 1.78 -10.54 8.61
N ASP A 94 0.85 -10.76 9.55
CA ASP A 94 0.81 -11.96 10.40
C ASP A 94 0.47 -13.26 9.65
N GLN A 95 0.12 -13.18 8.37
CA GLN A 95 -0.13 -14.34 7.50
C GLN A 95 1.04 -14.63 6.56
N ARG A 96 2.11 -13.83 6.60
CA ARG A 96 3.29 -14.02 5.75
C ARG A 96 4.35 -14.86 6.43
N GLU A 97 5.07 -15.65 5.64
CA GLU A 97 6.18 -16.48 6.14
C GLU A 97 7.37 -15.64 6.62
N ASP A 98 7.56 -14.46 6.04
CA ASP A 98 8.64 -13.52 6.36
C ASP A 98 8.25 -12.47 7.42
N ALA A 99 7.10 -12.62 8.09
CA ALA A 99 6.56 -11.63 9.03
C ALA A 99 7.57 -11.17 10.09
N VAL A 100 8.37 -12.11 10.62
CA VAL A 100 9.39 -11.86 11.66
C VAL A 100 10.46 -10.88 11.20
N VAL A 101 10.76 -10.85 9.90
CA VAL A 101 11.73 -9.94 9.29
C VAL A 101 11.05 -8.71 8.74
N LEU A 102 9.94 -8.88 8.03
CA LEU A 102 9.25 -7.79 7.34
C LEU A 102 8.68 -6.75 8.30
N GLU A 103 8.06 -7.16 9.41
CA GLU A 103 7.48 -6.22 10.39
C GLU A 103 8.53 -5.23 10.95
N PRO A 104 9.68 -5.66 11.51
CA PRO A 104 10.70 -4.73 11.98
C PRO A 104 11.38 -3.92 10.86
N VAL A 105 11.49 -4.47 9.64
CA VAL A 105 11.97 -3.70 8.48
C VAL A 105 11.00 -2.54 8.18
N LEU A 106 9.69 -2.78 8.18
CA LEU A 106 8.69 -1.74 7.94
C LEU A 106 8.77 -0.65 9.01
N TYR A 107 8.92 -1.02 10.28
CA TYR A 107 9.08 -0.06 11.38
C TYR A 107 10.33 0.82 11.20
N ARG A 108 11.46 0.24 10.80
CA ARG A 108 12.68 1.01 10.48
C ARG A 108 12.46 1.97 9.31
N LEU A 109 11.85 1.49 8.23
CA LEU A 109 11.75 2.24 6.97
C LEU A 109 10.70 3.35 6.98
N ILE A 110 9.62 3.15 7.73
CA ILE A 110 8.47 4.05 7.76
C ILE A 110 8.51 4.93 9.01
N GLU A 111 9.45 4.66 9.93
CA GLU A 111 9.61 5.36 11.22
C GLU A 111 8.36 5.25 12.11
N GLU A 112 7.63 4.13 11.96
CA GLU A 112 6.46 3.78 12.76
C GLU A 112 6.80 2.65 13.73
N THR A 113 6.04 2.53 14.82
CA THR A 113 6.30 1.51 15.85
C THR A 113 5.17 0.49 16.01
N SER A 114 4.09 0.62 15.22
CA SER A 114 2.94 -0.27 15.32
C SER A 114 2.17 -0.39 14.00
N LEU A 115 1.49 -1.54 13.84
CA LEU A 115 0.52 -1.78 12.78
C LEU A 115 -0.91 -1.42 13.25
N PRO A 116 -1.81 -0.99 12.36
CA PRO A 116 -1.64 -0.92 10.91
C PRO A 116 -0.90 0.34 10.43
N ILE A 117 -0.20 0.21 9.30
CA ILE A 117 0.51 1.30 8.62
C ILE A 117 -0.15 1.53 7.25
N VAL A 118 -0.34 2.79 6.87
CA VAL A 118 -0.86 3.17 5.53
C VAL A 118 0.14 4.03 4.80
N LEU A 119 0.52 3.57 3.61
CA LEU A 119 1.30 4.35 2.66
C LEU A 119 0.39 4.91 1.57
N LEU A 120 0.55 6.20 1.29
CA LEU A 120 -0.04 6.89 0.16
C LEU A 120 1.08 7.46 -0.72
N GLY A 121 1.21 6.97 -1.95
CA GLY A 121 2.29 7.38 -2.86
C GLY A 121 3.69 7.20 -2.25
N GLY A 122 3.88 6.15 -1.46
CA GLY A 122 5.15 5.82 -0.81
C GLY A 122 5.46 6.56 0.49
N ARG A 123 4.51 7.28 1.09
CA ARG A 123 4.68 7.98 2.37
C ARG A 123 3.63 7.56 3.39
N SER A 124 4.03 7.44 4.67
CA SER A 124 3.07 7.29 5.77
C SER A 124 2.16 8.52 5.83
N ILE A 125 0.86 8.29 6.02
CA ILE A 125 -0.13 9.36 6.24
C ILE A 125 -0.57 9.45 7.71
N GLY A 126 0.19 8.81 8.60
CA GLY A 126 0.01 8.90 10.05
C GLY A 126 -0.72 7.70 10.66
N SER A 127 -1.05 7.86 11.94
CA SER A 127 -1.67 6.81 12.74
C SER A 127 -3.12 6.53 12.31
N PRO A 128 -3.73 5.41 12.73
CA PRO A 128 -5.15 5.15 12.47
C PRO A 128 -6.08 6.27 12.94
N ALA A 129 -5.74 6.94 14.05
CA ALA A 129 -6.48 8.08 14.56
C ALA A 129 -6.36 9.32 13.66
N ASP A 130 -5.19 9.56 13.08
CA ASP A 130 -4.98 10.68 12.15
C ASP A 130 -5.74 10.44 10.85
N ILE A 131 -5.73 9.20 10.35
CA ILE A 131 -6.47 8.81 9.14
C ILE A 131 -7.98 8.94 9.36
N ALA A 132 -8.49 8.58 10.54
CA ALA A 132 -9.89 8.80 10.89
C ALA A 132 -10.26 10.29 10.87
N LYS A 133 -9.43 11.18 11.42
CA LYS A 133 -9.65 12.63 11.34
C LYS A 133 -9.62 13.15 9.91
N LEU A 134 -8.67 12.70 9.09
CA LEU A 134 -8.59 13.05 7.67
C LEU A 134 -9.81 12.57 6.89
N HIS A 135 -10.37 11.41 7.25
CA HIS A 135 -11.60 10.90 6.68
C HIS A 135 -12.79 11.81 7.02
N GLU A 136 -12.94 12.17 8.30
CA GLU A 136 -14.02 13.04 8.78
C GLU A 136 -13.97 14.44 8.17
N SER A 137 -12.78 15.00 7.95
CA SER A 137 -12.60 16.32 7.35
C SER A 137 -12.68 16.32 5.81
N GLY A 138 -12.69 15.15 5.18
CA GLY A 138 -12.62 14.98 3.73
C GLY A 138 -11.23 15.23 3.13
N ASP A 139 -10.20 15.43 3.95
CA ASP A 139 -8.81 15.63 3.54
C ASP A 139 -8.22 14.34 2.99
N LEU A 140 -8.64 13.19 3.51
CA LEU A 140 -8.22 11.87 3.02
C LEU A 140 -8.59 11.68 1.55
N GLU A 141 -9.80 12.08 1.15
CA GLU A 141 -10.23 12.03 -0.26
C GLU A 141 -9.36 12.92 -1.15
N ARG A 142 -9.02 14.13 -0.70
CA ARG A 142 -8.15 15.04 -1.47
C ARG A 142 -6.75 14.47 -1.60
N ALA A 143 -6.19 13.92 -0.52
CA ALA A 143 -4.89 13.28 -0.54
C ALA A 143 -4.85 12.10 -1.52
N MET A 144 -5.86 11.21 -1.46
CA MET A 144 -5.95 10.06 -2.39
C MET A 144 -6.02 10.50 -3.85
N LYS A 145 -6.82 11.53 -4.18
CA LYS A 145 -6.89 12.08 -5.55
C LYS A 145 -5.56 12.65 -6.01
N SER A 146 -4.85 13.38 -5.16
CA SER A 146 -3.50 13.90 -5.47
C SER A 146 -2.48 12.79 -5.72
N ALA A 147 -2.66 11.63 -5.11
CA ALA A 147 -1.85 10.43 -5.34
C ALA A 147 -2.27 9.63 -6.58
N GLY A 148 -3.16 10.16 -7.43
CA GLY A 148 -3.61 9.51 -8.66
C GLY A 148 -4.77 8.51 -8.48
N VAL A 149 -5.36 8.43 -7.28
CA VAL A 149 -6.50 7.54 -7.02
C VAL A 149 -7.78 8.19 -7.52
N THR A 150 -8.47 7.51 -8.43
CA THR A 150 -9.81 7.94 -8.87
C THR A 150 -10.86 7.40 -7.91
N ILE A 151 -11.76 8.28 -7.45
CA ILE A 151 -12.92 7.90 -6.64
C ILE A 151 -14.14 7.81 -7.57
N VAL A 152 -14.58 6.59 -7.86
CA VAL A 152 -15.66 6.31 -8.81
C VAL A 152 -17.00 6.40 -8.08
N PRO A 153 -17.89 7.34 -8.41
CA PRO A 153 -19.22 7.35 -7.81
C PRO A 153 -19.96 6.04 -8.13
N PRO A 154 -20.78 5.51 -7.21
CA PRO A 154 -21.57 4.32 -7.51
C PRO A 154 -22.42 4.57 -8.77
N LYS A 155 -22.44 3.61 -9.71
CA LYS A 155 -23.29 3.70 -10.91
C LYS A 155 -24.73 3.98 -10.47
N LYS A 156 -25.28 5.15 -10.85
CA LYS A 156 -26.72 5.42 -10.67
C LYS A 156 -27.47 4.29 -11.38
N LYS A 157 -28.32 3.54 -10.66
CA LYS A 157 -29.33 2.71 -11.30
C LYS A 157 -30.20 3.67 -12.12
N MET A 158 -30.20 3.55 -13.45
CA MET A 158 -31.19 4.22 -14.27
C MET A 158 -32.55 3.64 -13.85
N ALA A 159 -33.37 4.45 -13.17
CA ALA A 159 -34.76 4.11 -12.95
C ALA A 159 -35.43 4.05 -14.33
N ILE A 160 -35.85 2.86 -14.75
CA ILE A 160 -36.76 2.71 -15.89
C ILE A 160 -38.04 3.44 -15.47
N PRO A 161 -38.48 4.49 -16.17
CA PRO A 161 -39.74 5.15 -15.86
C PRO A 161 -40.86 4.11 -15.97
N ALA A 162 -41.71 4.01 -14.95
CA ALA A 162 -42.87 3.14 -14.98
C ALA A 162 -43.70 3.43 -16.25
N PRO A 163 -44.19 2.41 -16.97
CA PRO A 163 -45.03 2.63 -18.13
C PRO A 163 -46.27 3.42 -17.68
N LYS A 164 -46.55 4.54 -18.34
CA LYS A 164 -47.82 5.25 -18.15
C LYS A 164 -48.94 4.32 -18.62
N LEU A 165 -49.79 3.86 -17.71
CA LEU A 165 -51.06 3.22 -18.09
C LEU A 165 -51.87 4.26 -18.88
N LYS A 166 -52.31 3.85 -20.08
CA LYS A 166 -53.35 4.55 -20.84
C LYS A 166 -54.71 4.08 -20.36
#